data_AF-A0A918E3I2-F1
#
_entry.id   AF-A0A918E3I2-F1
#
_cell.length_a   1.000
_cell.length_b   1.000
_cell.length_c   1.000
_cell.angle_alpha   90.00
_cell.angle_beta   90.00
_cell.angle_gamma   90.00
#
_symmetry.space_group_name_H-M   'P 1'
#
loop_
_entity.id
_entity.type
_entity.pdbx_description
1 polymer ?
#
loop_
_entity_poly.entity_id
_entity_poly.type
_entity_poly.pdbx_seq_one_letter_code
_entity_poly.pdbx_strand_id
1 'polypeptide(L)'
;MGDPKQEGIDPSPERASVTWTDFLRSQADALLACDFIETATLTGQRQYILAIIEHATRRIHVLGTTAHPTAAWVDQAFRNLVMDLQDMGCRARFLVRDRDGKFPALMDEILANAGIRTVITGIRIPRMNAAMERWVQSCRRELLDRCLVWNERHLRHALLEYERFYNRHRAHQALDQAAPLRTVPEPITDPTRIAELSVRRRDRLGGVLHEYSHAA
;
A
#
# COMPACT_ATOMS: atom_id res chain seq x y z
N MET A 1 -10.50 -35.33 -42.78
CA MET A 1 -9.12 -34.95 -42.42
C MET A 1 -8.55 -34.25 -43.63
N GLY A 2 -8.56 -32.91 -43.64
CA GLY A 2 -8.10 -32.09 -44.76
C GLY A 2 -7.10 -31.08 -44.24
N ASP A 3 -5.96 -30.99 -44.91
CA ASP A 3 -4.79 -30.18 -44.54
C ASP A 3 -5.12 -28.68 -44.40
N PRO A 4 -4.74 -28.02 -43.29
CA PRO A 4 -5.00 -26.60 -43.06
C PRO A 4 -3.98 -25.69 -43.78
N LYS A 5 -3.62 -26.02 -45.02
CA LYS A 5 -2.60 -25.30 -45.82
C LYS A 5 -3.14 -24.51 -47.01
N GLN A 6 -4.46 -24.34 -47.12
CA GLN A 6 -5.09 -23.60 -48.24
C GLN A 6 -5.74 -22.26 -47.87
N GLU A 7 -5.70 -21.84 -46.61
CA GLU A 7 -6.05 -20.47 -46.22
C GLU A 7 -4.77 -19.80 -45.73
N GLY A 8 -4.31 -18.77 -46.45
CA GLY A 8 -3.08 -18.01 -46.15
C GLY A 8 -3.15 -17.22 -44.84
N ILE A 9 -3.40 -17.93 -43.74
CA ILE A 9 -3.34 -17.43 -42.38
C ILE A 9 -1.94 -17.79 -41.89
N ASP A 10 -1.05 -16.81 -41.92
CA ASP A 10 0.23 -16.88 -41.22
C ASP A 10 -0.08 -17.19 -39.74
N PRO A 11 0.52 -18.24 -39.11
CA PRO A 11 0.32 -18.48 -37.69
C PRO A 11 0.62 -17.20 -36.93
N SER A 12 -0.37 -16.74 -36.16
CA SER A 12 -0.32 -15.47 -35.42
C SER A 12 1.05 -15.32 -34.73
N PRO A 13 1.81 -14.23 -35.04
CA PRO A 13 3.12 -14.05 -34.46
C PRO A 13 2.97 -14.01 -32.94
N GLU A 14 3.80 -14.83 -32.31
CA GLU A 14 3.94 -15.06 -30.89
C GLU A 14 3.41 -13.90 -30.02
N ARG A 15 2.39 -14.19 -29.21
CA ARG A 15 2.12 -13.38 -28.01
C ARG A 15 3.40 -13.38 -27.19
N ALA A 16 4.19 -12.31 -27.27
CA ALA A 16 5.15 -11.98 -26.23
C ALA A 16 4.36 -11.89 -24.92
N SER A 17 4.35 -13.00 -24.16
CA SER A 17 3.55 -13.11 -22.96
C SER A 17 4.25 -12.33 -21.85
N VAL A 18 3.98 -11.02 -21.81
CA VAL A 18 4.41 -10.17 -20.69
C VAL A 18 3.90 -10.81 -19.41
N THR A 19 4.81 -11.27 -18.56
CA THR A 19 4.42 -11.89 -17.30
C THR A 19 3.90 -10.81 -16.35
N TRP A 20 3.10 -11.20 -15.36
CA TRP A 20 2.67 -10.25 -14.33
C TRP A 20 3.86 -9.59 -13.62
N THR A 21 4.96 -10.32 -13.44
CA THR A 21 6.20 -9.78 -12.87
C THR A 21 6.82 -8.70 -13.78
N ASP A 22 6.80 -8.89 -15.09
CA ASP A 22 7.32 -7.90 -16.05
C ASP A 22 6.42 -6.67 -16.12
N PHE A 23 5.10 -6.84 -16.04
CA PHE A 23 4.16 -5.74 -15.87
C PHE A 23 4.44 -4.95 -14.58
N LEU A 24 4.55 -5.64 -13.44
CA LEU A 24 4.82 -5.00 -12.15
C LEU A 24 6.12 -4.20 -12.17
N ARG A 25 7.19 -4.72 -12.80
CA ARG A 25 8.47 -4.00 -12.91
C ARG A 25 8.37 -2.80 -13.83
N SER A 26 7.76 -2.96 -15.00
CA SER A 26 7.67 -1.90 -16.02
C SER A 26 6.69 -0.78 -15.67
N GLN A 27 5.71 -1.04 -14.80
CA GLN A 27 4.65 -0.09 -14.43
C GLN A 27 4.66 0.27 -12.93
N ALA A 28 5.68 -0.12 -12.17
CA ALA A 28 5.72 0.06 -10.71
C ALA A 28 5.41 1.49 -10.27
N ASP A 29 5.98 2.48 -10.97
CA ASP A 29 5.84 3.92 -10.67
C ASP A 29 4.41 4.46 -10.91
N ALA A 30 3.60 3.70 -11.65
CA ALA A 30 2.23 4.05 -11.98
C ALA A 30 1.20 3.10 -11.32
N LEU A 31 1.64 2.25 -10.39
CA LEU A 31 0.82 1.17 -9.84
C LEU A 31 0.52 1.38 -8.36
N LEU A 32 -0.77 1.38 -8.04
CA LEU A 32 -1.31 1.33 -6.68
C LEU A 32 -1.86 -0.07 -6.41
N ALA A 33 -1.89 -0.45 -5.14
CA ALA A 33 -2.58 -1.65 -4.67
C ALA A 33 -3.41 -1.30 -3.44
N CYS A 34 -4.65 -1.79 -3.36
CA CYS A 34 -5.54 -1.54 -2.24
C CYS A 34 -6.11 -2.83 -1.64
N ASP A 35 -6.49 -2.75 -0.37
CA ASP A 35 -7.17 -3.83 0.34
C ASP A 35 -7.89 -3.30 1.58
N PHE A 36 -8.82 -4.11 2.10
CA PHE A 36 -9.41 -3.94 3.41
C PHE A 36 -8.69 -4.79 4.46
N ILE A 37 -8.54 -4.22 5.66
CA ILE A 37 -8.05 -4.94 6.84
C ILE A 37 -9.10 -4.84 7.94
N GLU A 38 -9.32 -5.95 8.64
CA GLU A 38 -10.24 -6.00 9.77
C GLU A 38 -9.50 -6.04 11.11
N THR A 39 -10.02 -5.29 12.08
CA THR A 39 -9.65 -5.40 13.50
C THR A 39 -10.91 -5.31 14.37
N ALA A 40 -10.78 -5.50 15.67
CA ALA A 40 -11.87 -5.33 16.63
C ALA A 40 -11.49 -4.32 17.71
N THR A 41 -12.47 -3.54 18.16
CA THR A 41 -12.30 -2.69 19.35
C THR A 41 -12.35 -3.54 20.63
N LEU A 42 -12.03 -2.92 21.78
CA LEU A 42 -12.18 -3.52 23.11
C LEU A 42 -13.61 -3.99 23.40
N THR A 43 -14.61 -3.37 22.78
CA THR A 43 -16.02 -3.78 22.89
C THR A 43 -16.41 -4.90 21.93
N GLY A 44 -15.46 -5.43 21.14
CA GLY A 44 -15.69 -6.45 20.13
C GLY A 44 -16.30 -5.92 18.82
N GLN A 45 -16.46 -4.59 18.68
CA GLN A 45 -16.98 -4.00 17.44
C GLN A 45 -15.94 -4.14 16.33
N ARG A 46 -16.31 -4.82 15.26
CA ARG A 46 -15.47 -4.95 14.06
C ARG A 46 -15.26 -3.59 13.40
N GLN A 47 -14.03 -3.32 13.03
CA GLN A 47 -13.60 -2.13 12.29
C GLN A 47 -12.92 -2.58 11.01
N TYR A 48 -13.29 -1.93 9.91
CA TYR A 48 -12.67 -2.08 8.60
C TYR A 48 -11.74 -0.91 8.37
N ILE A 49 -10.56 -1.18 7.81
CA ILE A 49 -9.53 -0.21 7.49
C ILE A 49 -9.29 -0.32 6.00
N LEU A 50 -9.48 0.77 5.26
CA LEU A 50 -9.17 0.84 3.84
C LEU A 50 -7.83 1.54 3.67
N ALA A 51 -6.90 0.90 2.96
CA ALA A 51 -5.59 1.48 2.70
C ALA A 51 -5.07 1.10 1.31
N ILE A 52 -4.11 1.91 0.86
CA ILE A 52 -3.46 1.80 -0.45
C ILE A 52 -1.95 1.85 -0.27
N ILE A 53 -1.24 1.10 -1.11
CA ILE A 53 0.21 1.15 -1.25
C ILE A 53 0.60 1.53 -2.67
N GLU A 54 1.53 2.48 -2.80
CA GLU A 54 2.27 2.72 -4.04
C GLU A 54 3.32 1.63 -4.24
N HIS A 55 3.31 0.96 -5.40
CA HIS A 55 4.19 -0.19 -5.63
C HIS A 55 5.67 0.17 -5.67
N ALA A 56 6.05 1.26 -6.34
CA ALA A 56 7.45 1.66 -6.47
C ALA A 56 8.02 2.18 -5.15
N THR A 57 7.36 3.18 -4.55
CA THR A 57 7.85 3.90 -3.38
C THR A 57 7.54 3.20 -2.06
N ARG A 58 6.67 2.18 -2.09
CA ARG A 58 6.08 1.55 -0.90
C ARG A 58 5.37 2.56 0.01
N ARG A 59 4.97 3.73 -0.48
CA ARG A 59 4.24 4.69 0.33
C ARG A 59 2.84 4.18 0.63
N ILE A 60 2.44 4.23 1.89
CA ILE A 60 1.09 3.88 2.35
C ILE A 60 0.23 5.12 2.45
N HIS A 61 -1.04 4.95 2.09
CA HIS A 61 -2.12 5.89 2.35
C HIS A 61 -3.24 5.15 3.07
N VAL A 62 -3.52 5.51 4.32
CA VAL A 62 -4.68 4.97 5.05
C VAL A 62 -5.88 5.87 4.78
N LEU A 63 -6.81 5.41 3.95
CA LEU A 63 -7.94 6.23 3.50
C LEU A 63 -8.98 6.44 4.60
N GLY A 64 -9.10 5.46 5.51
CA GLY A 64 -9.94 5.60 6.68
C GLY A 64 -10.26 4.28 7.36
N THR A 65 -11.05 4.39 8.43
CA THR A 65 -11.63 3.25 9.13
C THR A 65 -13.11 3.49 9.41
N THR A 66 -13.88 2.42 9.48
CA THR A 66 -15.31 2.44 9.81
C THR A 66 -15.79 1.08 10.28
N ALA A 67 -16.83 1.05 11.12
CA ALA A 67 -17.56 -0.18 11.41
C ALA A 67 -18.49 -0.63 10.26
N HIS A 68 -18.82 0.29 9.34
CA HIS A 68 -19.83 0.09 8.31
C HIS A 68 -19.28 0.54 6.94
N PRO A 69 -18.55 -0.33 6.22
CA PRO A 69 -17.95 0.00 4.92
C PRO A 69 -19.01 0.01 3.82
N THR A 70 -19.94 0.97 3.91
CA THR A 70 -21.00 1.17 2.91
C THR A 70 -20.40 1.66 1.60
N ALA A 71 -21.09 1.43 0.48
CA ALA A 71 -20.66 1.92 -0.83
C ALA A 71 -20.34 3.42 -0.80
N ALA A 72 -21.22 4.25 -0.22
CA ALA A 72 -21.01 5.69 -0.11
C ALA A 72 -19.75 6.07 0.67
N TRP A 73 -19.42 5.33 1.73
CA TRP A 73 -18.18 5.54 2.49
C TRP A 73 -16.94 5.22 1.64
N VAL A 74 -16.98 4.10 0.91
CA VAL A 74 -15.88 3.69 0.00
C VAL A 74 -15.72 4.69 -1.13
N ASP A 75 -16.81 5.10 -1.77
CA ASP A 75 -16.80 6.09 -2.84
C ASP A 75 -16.17 7.41 -2.37
N GLN A 76 -16.53 7.88 -1.17
CA GLN A 76 -15.94 9.10 -0.61
C GLN A 76 -14.44 8.94 -0.31
N ALA A 77 -14.02 7.79 0.22
CA ALA A 77 -12.61 7.50 0.46
C ALA A 77 -11.79 7.56 -0.84
N PHE A 78 -12.32 7.03 -1.94
CA PHE A 78 -11.67 7.06 -3.24
C PHE A 78 -11.71 8.44 -3.92
N ARG A 79 -12.77 9.24 -3.71
CA ARG A 79 -12.76 10.65 -4.15
C ARG A 79 -11.66 11.45 -3.46
N ASN A 80 -11.52 11.27 -2.15
CA ASN A 80 -10.46 11.92 -1.37
C ASN A 80 -9.08 11.49 -1.86
N LEU A 81 -8.86 10.19 -2.08
CA LEU A 81 -7.63 9.68 -2.67
C LEU A 81 -7.32 10.35 -4.01
N VAL A 82 -8.27 10.41 -4.94
CA VAL A 82 -8.04 11.01 -6.27
C VAL A 82 -7.62 12.46 -6.15
N MET A 83 -8.27 13.24 -5.27
CA MET A 83 -7.87 14.63 -4.99
C MET A 83 -6.44 14.70 -4.43
N ASP A 84 -6.11 13.87 -3.43
CA ASP A 84 -4.76 13.84 -2.84
C ASP A 84 -3.69 13.44 -3.87
N LEU A 85 -3.96 12.45 -4.72
CA LEU A 85 -3.04 12.02 -5.77
C LEU A 85 -2.80 13.12 -6.81
N GLN A 86 -3.83 13.88 -7.16
CA GLN A 86 -3.74 15.03 -8.07
C GLN A 86 -2.90 16.15 -7.45
N ASP A 87 -3.16 16.50 -6.19
CA ASP A 87 -2.42 17.54 -5.46
C ASP A 87 -0.93 17.20 -5.32
N MET A 88 -0.61 15.91 -5.17
CA MET A 88 0.77 15.41 -5.10
C MET A 88 1.44 15.23 -6.47
N GLY A 89 0.72 15.40 -7.58
CA GLY A 89 1.23 15.13 -8.92
C GLY A 89 1.59 13.65 -9.16
N CYS A 90 0.93 12.72 -8.45
CA CYS A 90 1.17 11.29 -8.59
C CYS A 90 0.77 10.81 -9.98
N ARG A 91 1.61 9.98 -10.61
CA ARG A 91 1.40 9.45 -11.97
C ARG A 91 0.75 8.07 -12.00
N ALA A 92 -0.04 7.73 -10.98
CA ALA A 92 -0.76 6.47 -10.92
C ALA A 92 -1.64 6.29 -12.17
N ARG A 93 -1.53 5.14 -12.83
CA ARG A 93 -2.36 4.73 -13.98
C ARG A 93 -3.15 3.47 -13.72
N PHE A 94 -2.74 2.69 -12.72
CA PHE A 94 -3.36 1.42 -12.39
C PHE A 94 -3.57 1.30 -10.89
N LEU A 95 -4.71 0.72 -10.50
CA LEU A 95 -4.98 0.33 -9.12
C LEU A 95 -5.37 -1.14 -9.06
N VAL A 96 -4.60 -1.94 -8.33
CA VAL A 96 -4.86 -3.37 -8.11
C VAL A 96 -5.71 -3.54 -6.86
N ARG A 97 -6.79 -4.30 -6.97
CA ARG A 97 -7.62 -4.68 -5.82
C ARG A 97 -8.03 -6.14 -5.90
N ASP A 98 -8.38 -6.72 -4.77
CA ASP A 98 -8.97 -8.04 -4.74
C ASP A 98 -10.45 -8.03 -5.20
N ARG A 99 -11.10 -9.19 -5.10
CA ARG A 99 -12.51 -9.37 -5.48
C ARG A 99 -13.48 -9.10 -4.32
N ASP A 100 -13.07 -8.43 -3.24
CA ASP A 100 -13.96 -8.20 -2.10
C ASP A 100 -15.22 -7.43 -2.54
N GLY A 101 -16.39 -7.93 -2.14
CA GLY A 101 -17.69 -7.33 -2.43
C GLY A 101 -17.92 -5.97 -1.76
N LYS A 102 -17.01 -5.55 -0.87
CA LYS A 102 -17.01 -4.20 -0.29
C LYS A 102 -16.68 -3.09 -1.29
N PHE A 103 -16.10 -3.43 -2.45
CA PHE A 103 -15.77 -2.45 -3.48
C PHE A 103 -16.95 -2.20 -4.43
N PRO A 104 -17.58 -1.00 -4.40
CA PRO A 104 -18.71 -0.68 -5.27
C PRO A 104 -18.26 -0.39 -6.71
N ALA A 105 -19.17 -0.53 -7.68
CA ALA A 105 -18.90 -0.20 -9.08
C ALA A 105 -18.57 1.29 -9.29
N LEU A 106 -19.19 2.19 -8.52
CA LEU A 106 -18.95 3.64 -8.60
C LEU A 106 -17.49 4.01 -8.25
N MET A 107 -16.81 3.23 -7.41
CA MET A 107 -15.39 3.42 -7.14
C MET A 107 -14.54 3.25 -8.41
N ASP A 108 -14.85 2.25 -9.25
CA ASP A 108 -14.15 2.02 -10.51
C ASP A 108 -14.39 3.18 -11.50
N GLU A 109 -15.58 3.78 -11.49
CA GLU A 109 -15.90 4.99 -12.29
C GLU A 109 -15.14 6.24 -11.80
N ILE A 110 -15.05 6.43 -10.48
CA ILE A 110 -14.28 7.53 -9.87
C ILE A 110 -12.81 7.45 -10.30
N LEU A 111 -12.21 6.27 -10.23
CA LEU A 111 -10.84 6.03 -10.66
C LEU A 111 -10.68 6.25 -12.17
N ALA A 112 -11.60 5.72 -12.99
CA ALA A 112 -11.55 5.88 -14.44
C ALA A 112 -11.60 7.36 -14.87
N ASN A 113 -12.43 8.17 -14.21
CA ASN A 113 -12.49 9.62 -14.45
C ASN A 113 -11.19 10.34 -14.08
N ALA A 114 -10.40 9.79 -13.16
CA ALA A 114 -9.07 10.26 -12.81
C ALA A 114 -7.96 9.71 -13.73
N GLY A 115 -8.30 8.89 -14.74
CA GLY A 115 -7.33 8.23 -15.61
C GLY A 115 -6.65 7.01 -14.98
N ILE A 116 -7.20 6.49 -13.86
CA ILE A 116 -6.67 5.33 -13.15
C ILE A 116 -7.52 4.11 -13.51
N ARG A 117 -6.90 3.09 -14.10
CA ARG A 117 -7.56 1.83 -14.46
C ARG A 117 -7.53 0.85 -13.29
N THR A 118 -8.71 0.38 -12.86
CA THR A 118 -8.80 -0.73 -11.91
C THR A 118 -8.36 -2.06 -12.56
N VAL A 119 -7.55 -2.82 -11.83
CA VAL A 119 -7.12 -4.18 -12.15
C VAL A 119 -7.54 -5.10 -11.02
N ILE A 120 -8.46 -6.02 -11.30
CA ILE A 120 -8.90 -7.01 -10.31
C ILE A 120 -7.91 -8.18 -10.28
N THR A 121 -7.51 -8.62 -9.09
CA THR A 121 -6.61 -9.78 -8.97
C THR A 121 -7.20 -11.04 -9.62
N GLY A 122 -6.34 -11.85 -10.25
CA GLY A 122 -6.73 -13.14 -10.82
C GLY A 122 -7.29 -14.09 -9.75
N ILE A 123 -8.18 -15.00 -10.11
CA ILE A 123 -8.74 -15.98 -9.16
C ILE A 123 -7.58 -16.83 -8.65
N ARG A 124 -7.37 -16.85 -7.33
CA ARG A 124 -6.25 -17.56 -6.66
C ARG A 124 -4.86 -17.04 -7.07
N ILE A 125 -4.74 -15.74 -7.39
CA ILE A 125 -3.44 -15.10 -7.67
C ILE A 125 -3.17 -13.97 -6.65
N PRO A 126 -3.03 -14.29 -5.34
CA PRO A 126 -2.80 -13.30 -4.27
C PRO A 126 -1.53 -12.48 -4.51
N ARG A 127 -0.53 -13.06 -5.20
CA ARG A 127 0.71 -12.37 -5.57
C ARG A 127 0.49 -11.05 -6.33
N MET A 128 -0.68 -10.84 -6.93
CA MET A 128 -1.02 -9.56 -7.57
C MET A 128 -1.13 -8.41 -6.57
N ASN A 129 -1.54 -8.70 -5.33
CA ASN A 129 -1.64 -7.73 -4.23
C ASN A 129 -0.52 -7.90 -3.18
N ALA A 130 0.57 -8.61 -3.52
CA ALA A 130 1.61 -9.01 -2.54
C ALA A 130 2.25 -7.83 -1.78
N ALA A 131 2.32 -6.65 -2.42
CA ALA A 131 2.82 -5.44 -1.76
C ALA A 131 1.90 -5.04 -0.60
N MET A 132 0.60 -5.02 -0.85
CA MET A 132 -0.43 -4.70 0.14
C MET A 132 -0.53 -5.80 1.20
N GLU A 133 -0.54 -7.08 0.82
CA GLU A 133 -0.58 -8.20 1.76
C GLU A 133 0.62 -8.18 2.73
N ARG A 134 1.82 -7.86 2.24
CA ARG A 134 3.00 -7.71 3.11
C ARG A 134 2.86 -6.51 4.05
N TRP A 135 2.28 -5.41 3.58
CA TRP A 135 1.99 -4.27 4.43
C TRP A 135 0.97 -4.63 5.53
N VAL A 136 -0.12 -5.33 5.17
CA VAL A 136 -1.15 -5.80 6.10
C VAL A 136 -0.53 -6.61 7.24
N GLN A 137 0.36 -7.55 6.91
CA GLN A 137 1.08 -8.35 7.90
C GLN A 137 1.97 -7.49 8.82
N SER A 138 2.64 -6.48 8.27
CA SER A 138 3.47 -5.54 9.04
C SER A 138 2.61 -4.71 9.98
N CYS A 139 1.51 -4.15 9.49
CA CYS A 139 0.56 -3.35 10.27
C CYS A 139 -0.04 -4.16 11.43
N ARG A 140 -0.43 -5.42 11.18
CA ARG A 140 -0.88 -6.32 12.25
C ARG A 140 0.19 -6.53 13.31
N ARG A 141 1.36 -7.02 12.89
CA ARG A 141 2.45 -7.41 13.80
C ARG A 141 3.01 -6.23 14.60
N GLU A 142 3.09 -5.05 14.00
CA GLU A 142 3.72 -3.86 14.58
C GLU A 142 2.74 -2.97 15.34
N LEU A 143 1.45 -2.95 14.95
CA LEU A 143 0.44 -2.08 15.53
C LEU A 143 -0.76 -2.85 16.08
N LEU A 144 -1.56 -3.49 15.21
CA LEU A 144 -2.91 -3.93 15.58
C LEU A 144 -2.90 -5.05 16.63
N ASP A 145 -1.91 -5.93 16.60
CA ASP A 145 -1.78 -7.04 17.56
C ASP A 145 -1.14 -6.59 18.89
N ARG A 146 -0.64 -5.35 18.96
CA ARG A 146 0.04 -4.77 20.13
C ARG A 146 -0.73 -3.62 20.78
N CYS A 147 -1.81 -3.16 20.15
CA CYS A 147 -2.63 -2.06 20.65
C CYS A 147 -4.03 -2.53 20.99
N LEU A 148 -4.47 -2.26 22.23
CA LEU A 148 -5.87 -2.39 22.59
C LEU A 148 -6.66 -1.21 22.01
N VAL A 149 -7.44 -1.48 20.97
CA VAL A 149 -8.21 -0.46 20.27
C VAL A 149 -9.47 -0.10 21.05
N TRP A 150 -9.47 1.00 21.82
CA TRP A 150 -10.66 1.46 22.54
C TRP A 150 -11.91 1.68 21.69
N ASN A 151 -11.79 2.43 20.59
CA ASN A 151 -12.90 2.79 19.69
C ASN A 151 -12.34 3.22 18.33
N GLU A 152 -13.23 3.52 17.38
CA GLU A 152 -12.86 3.96 16.02
C GLU A 152 -11.96 5.22 16.02
N ARG A 153 -12.22 6.18 16.92
CA ARG A 153 -11.40 7.40 17.03
C ARG A 153 -9.97 7.07 17.45
N HIS A 154 -9.81 6.18 18.42
CA HIS A 154 -8.49 5.70 18.85
C HIS A 154 -7.79 4.93 17.73
N LEU A 155 -8.51 4.06 17.01
CA LEU A 155 -7.98 3.34 15.85
C LEU A 155 -7.46 4.30 14.78
N ARG A 156 -8.25 5.32 14.44
CA ARG A 156 -7.87 6.35 13.46
C ARG A 156 -6.59 7.08 13.89
N HIS A 157 -6.48 7.45 15.17
CA HIS A 157 -5.25 8.07 15.68
C HIS A 157 -4.04 7.14 15.59
N ALA A 158 -4.19 5.88 16.00
CA ALA A 158 -3.14 4.87 15.95
C ALA A 158 -2.66 4.62 14.51
N LEU A 159 -3.60 4.50 13.56
CA LEU A 159 -3.28 4.33 12.15
C LEU A 159 -2.57 5.55 11.55
N LEU A 160 -2.96 6.78 11.92
CA LEU A 160 -2.28 8.00 11.48
C LEU A 160 -0.84 8.08 12.01
N GLU A 161 -0.59 7.70 13.27
CA GLU A 161 0.78 7.61 13.79
C GLU A 161 1.56 6.49 13.09
N TYR A 162 0.94 5.34 12.84
CA TYR A 162 1.59 4.23 12.14
C TYR A 162 1.93 4.55 10.68
N GLU A 163 1.04 5.19 9.95
CA GLU A 163 1.29 5.66 8.59
C GLU A 163 2.47 6.64 8.55
N ARG A 164 2.52 7.60 9.47
CA ARG A 164 3.66 8.51 9.62
C ARG A 164 4.96 7.77 9.89
N PHE A 165 4.94 6.84 10.84
CA PHE A 165 6.08 6.00 11.18
C PHE A 165 6.55 5.15 9.98
N TYR A 166 5.61 4.47 9.31
CA TYR A 166 5.86 3.58 8.19
C TYR A 166 6.50 4.32 7.02
N ASN A 167 5.94 5.49 6.67
CA ASN A 167 6.37 6.27 5.53
C ASN A 167 7.67 7.04 5.78
N ARG A 168 7.99 7.44 7.03
CA ARG A 168 9.13 8.33 7.33
C ARG A 168 10.29 7.67 8.06
N HIS A 169 10.03 6.62 8.84
CA HIS A 169 11.03 6.06 9.76
C HIS A 169 11.32 4.59 9.49
N ARG A 170 10.31 3.76 9.25
CA ARG A 170 10.47 2.32 9.04
C ARG A 170 11.35 2.05 7.82
N ALA A 171 12.42 1.28 8.00
CA ALA A 171 13.29 0.85 6.92
C ALA A 171 12.63 -0.26 6.09
N HIS A 172 12.83 -0.23 4.78
CA HIS A 172 12.31 -1.24 3.85
C HIS A 172 13.44 -1.83 3.02
N GLN A 173 13.59 -3.15 3.06
CA GLN A 173 14.56 -3.88 2.23
C GLN A 173 14.34 -3.64 0.73
N ALA A 174 13.09 -3.46 0.30
CA ALA A 174 12.75 -3.17 -1.10
C ALA A 174 13.18 -1.76 -1.56
N LEU A 175 13.62 -0.90 -0.63
CA LEU A 175 14.08 0.47 -0.87
C LEU A 175 15.50 0.66 -0.33
N ASP A 176 16.32 -0.40 -0.33
CA ASP A 176 17.70 -0.36 0.18
C ASP A 176 17.83 0.19 1.62
N GLN A 177 16.89 -0.16 2.49
CA GLN A 177 16.77 0.32 3.88
C GLN A 177 16.30 1.79 4.04
N ALA A 178 15.89 2.46 2.95
CA ALA A 178 15.18 3.73 3.03
C ALA A 178 13.77 3.56 3.62
N ALA A 179 13.16 4.70 4.00
CA ALA A 179 11.72 4.80 4.19
C ALA A 179 11.08 5.44 2.93
N PRO A 180 9.78 5.23 2.65
CA PRO A 180 9.11 5.77 1.47
C PRO A 180 9.31 7.27 1.25
N LEU A 181 9.40 8.05 2.32
CA LEU A 181 9.58 9.50 2.33
C LEU A 181 10.92 9.93 2.95
N ARG A 182 11.88 9.01 3.14
CA ARG A 182 13.19 9.32 3.71
C ARG A 182 14.26 8.45 3.07
N THR A 183 15.16 9.07 2.33
CA THR A 183 16.33 8.40 1.74
C THR A 183 17.27 7.88 2.82
N VAL A 184 18.09 6.90 2.45
CA VAL A 184 19.18 6.44 3.30
C VAL A 184 20.19 7.58 3.45
N PRO A 185 20.58 7.95 4.68
CA PRO A 185 21.65 8.92 4.88
C PRO A 185 22.99 8.36 4.37
N GLU A 186 23.93 9.24 4.01
CA GLU A 186 25.28 8.81 3.66
C GLU A 186 25.92 8.02 4.81
N PRO A 187 26.66 6.93 4.51
CA PRO A 187 27.37 6.19 5.54
C PRO A 187 28.37 7.08 6.26
N ILE A 188 28.35 7.05 7.59
CA ILE A 188 29.39 7.66 8.40
C ILE A 188 30.59 6.71 8.39
N THR A 189 31.71 7.14 7.78
CA THR A 189 32.92 6.32 7.64
C THR A 189 34.04 6.72 8.60
N ASP A 190 33.94 7.87 9.25
CA ASP A 190 34.92 8.36 10.22
C ASP A 190 34.77 7.60 11.57
N PRO A 191 35.79 6.82 12.00
CA PRO A 191 35.74 6.04 13.24
C PRO A 191 35.50 6.89 14.49
N THR A 192 36.03 8.11 14.55
CA THR A 192 35.85 9.02 15.69
C THR A 192 34.40 9.45 15.76
N ARG A 193 33.83 9.87 14.62
CA ARG A 193 32.42 10.24 14.52
C ARG A 193 31.50 9.09 14.83
N ILE A 194 31.84 7.85 14.45
CA ILE A 194 31.09 6.63 14.83
C ILE A 194 31.12 6.41 16.34
N ALA A 195 32.29 6.55 16.98
CA ALA A 195 32.43 6.38 18.42
C ALA A 195 31.64 7.42 19.23
N GLU A 196 31.45 8.61 18.67
CA GLU A 196 30.70 9.72 19.28
C GLU A 196 29.21 9.73 18.90
N LEU A 197 28.73 8.75 18.12
CA LEU A 197 27.32 8.69 17.71
C LEU A 197 26.40 8.52 18.92
N SER A 198 25.68 9.58 19.24
CA SER A 198 24.56 9.52 20.17
C SER A 198 23.27 9.25 19.40
N VAL A 199 22.56 8.17 19.76
CA VAL A 199 21.27 7.79 19.16
C VAL A 199 20.16 8.10 20.16
N ARG A 200 19.17 8.89 19.74
CA ARG A 200 17.95 9.15 20.51
C ARG A 200 16.83 8.25 20.02
N ARG A 201 16.16 7.59 20.96
CA ARG A 201 14.92 6.86 20.74
C ARG A 201 13.74 7.75 21.09
N ARG A 202 12.74 7.82 20.21
CA ARG A 202 11.44 8.45 20.45
C ARG A 202 10.36 7.39 20.37
N ASP A 203 9.59 7.28 21.46
CA ASP A 203 8.45 6.37 21.52
C ASP A 203 7.17 7.03 21.01
N ARG A 204 6.40 6.27 20.23
CA ARG A 204 5.04 6.64 19.80
C ARG A 204 4.05 5.60 20.29
N LEU A 205 2.79 6.02 20.44
CA LEU A 205 1.68 5.15 20.88
C LEU A 205 2.03 4.35 22.14
N GLY A 206 2.56 5.02 23.17
CA GLY A 206 2.93 4.37 24.42
C GLY A 206 4.10 3.39 24.33
N GLY A 207 4.97 3.53 23.32
CA GLY A 207 6.12 2.65 23.10
C GLY A 207 5.81 1.45 22.22
N VAL A 208 4.69 1.44 21.49
CA VAL A 208 4.43 0.40 20.48
C VAL A 208 5.30 0.58 19.24
N LEU A 209 5.56 1.84 18.86
CA LEU A 209 6.47 2.19 17.76
C LEU A 209 7.67 2.94 18.31
N HIS A 210 8.84 2.67 17.73
CA HIS A 210 10.11 3.27 18.11
C HIS A 210 10.74 3.95 16.90
N GLU A 211 10.98 5.24 17.01
CA GLU A 211 11.74 6.03 16.04
C GLU A 211 13.15 6.25 16.60
N TYR A 212 14.17 6.10 15.76
CA TYR A 212 15.56 6.33 16.15
C TYR A 212 16.15 7.43 15.27
N SER A 213 16.88 8.36 15.88
CA SER A 213 17.57 9.45 15.19
C SER A 213 18.92 9.73 15.83
N HIS A 214 19.86 10.31 15.08
CA HIS A 214 21.06 10.87 15.68
C HIS A 214 20.69 12.04 16.61
N ALA A 215 21.34 12.14 17.76
CA ALA A 215 21.32 13.34 18.57
C ALA A 215 22.12 14.42 17.82
N ALA A 216 21.56 15.63 17.73
CA ALA A 216 22.30 16.82 17.32
C ALA A 216 23.30 17.23 18.41
#